data_AF-A0AAE0G236-F1
#
_entry.id   AF-A0AAE0G236-F1
#
_cell.length_a   1.000
_cell.length_b   1.000
_cell.length_c   1.000
_cell.angle_alpha   90.00
_cell.angle_beta   90.00
_cell.angle_gamma   90.00
#
_symmetry.space_group_name_H-M   'P 1'
#
loop_
_entity.id
_entity.type
_entity.pdbx_description
1 polymer ?
#
loop_
_entity_poly.entity_id
_entity_poly.type
_entity_poly.pdbx_seq_one_letter_code
_entity_poly.pdbx_strand_id
1 'polypeptide(L)'
;MGLEVDLQEGIFRVTQARLKKTYSKATDLLCEASRERCWVPARKMAAFNGLCQSVYLAVPAARLYLQELYFVLAEKRGWGANVTRQAFGDLEWWRRLRDQCKWNGRKIGRRPIRAKLHTKSG
;
A
#
# COMPACT_ATOMS: atom_id res chain seq x y z
N MET A 1 3.82 13.54 3.52
CA MET A 1 2.44 13.02 3.58
C MET A 1 2.31 11.81 2.62
N GLY A 2 1.43 10.84 2.91
CA GLY A 2 1.37 9.55 2.18
C GLY A 2 0.08 9.28 1.40
N LEU A 3 -0.99 10.02 1.71
CA LEU A 3 -2.29 9.97 1.07
C LEU A 3 -2.72 11.40 0.72
N GLU A 4 -3.50 11.54 -0.33
CA GLU A 4 -4.14 12.77 -0.80
C GLU A 4 -5.65 12.56 -0.86
N VAL A 5 -6.39 13.62 -0.57
CA VAL A 5 -7.85 13.69 -0.73
C VAL A 5 -8.14 14.60 -1.92
N ASP A 6 -8.70 14.02 -2.97
CA ASP A 6 -9.31 14.78 -4.05
C ASP A 6 -10.74 15.15 -3.61
N LEU A 7 -10.92 16.37 -3.12
CA LEU A 7 -12.21 16.85 -2.62
C LEU A 7 -13.23 17.13 -3.74
N GLN A 8 -12.78 17.35 -4.98
CA GLN A 8 -13.67 17.57 -6.12
C GLN A 8 -14.33 16.26 -6.57
N GLU A 9 -13.54 15.18 -6.58
CA GLU A 9 -13.98 13.84 -6.94
C GLU A 9 -14.43 13.02 -5.73
N GLY A 10 -14.11 13.45 -4.51
CA GLY A 10 -14.39 12.72 -3.27
C GLY A 10 -13.61 11.41 -3.16
N ILE A 11 -12.32 11.41 -3.53
CA ILE A 11 -11.48 10.21 -3.64
C ILE A 11 -10.23 10.31 -2.76
N PHE A 12 -9.92 9.25 -1.99
CA PHE A 12 -8.61 9.05 -1.39
C PHE A 12 -7.67 8.40 -2.41
N ARG A 13 -6.49 9.00 -2.62
CA ARG A 13 -5.42 8.45 -3.47
C ARG A 13 -4.11 8.40 -2.72
N VAL A 14 -3.28 7.42 -3.06
CA VAL A 14 -1.87 7.34 -2.67
C VAL A 14 -1.08 8.31 -3.55
N THR A 15 -0.26 9.15 -2.92
CA THR A 15 0.61 10.08 -3.64
C THR A 15 1.62 9.34 -4.52
N GLN A 16 2.03 9.94 -5.64
CA GLN A 16 3.04 9.34 -6.52
C GLN A 16 4.37 9.10 -5.79
N ALA A 17 4.78 10.01 -4.90
CA ALA A 17 5.96 9.84 -4.07
C ALA A 17 5.87 8.60 -3.17
N ARG A 18 4.68 8.33 -2.61
CA ARG A 18 4.43 7.15 -1.77
C ARG A 18 4.41 5.87 -2.59
N LEU A 19 3.78 5.87 -3.77
CA LEU A 19 3.82 4.74 -4.72
C LEU A 19 5.26 4.41 -5.13
N LYS A 20 6.08 5.41 -5.47
CA LYS A 20 7.50 5.22 -5.79
C LYS A 20 8.27 4.62 -4.62
N LYS A 21 8.01 5.08 -3.39
CA LYS A 21 8.65 4.52 -2.19
C LYS A 21 8.25 3.06 -1.95
N THR A 22 6.98 2.71 -2.17
CA THR A 22 6.50 1.32 -2.08
C THR A 22 7.16 0.45 -3.15
N TYR A 23 7.20 0.93 -4.40
CA TYR A 23 7.90 0.27 -5.52
C TYR A 23 9.35 -0.04 -5.18
N SER A 24 10.11 0.96 -4.69
CA SER A 24 11.53 0.78 -4.39
C SER A 24 11.73 -0.25 -3.28
N LYS A 25 10.96 -0.16 -2.18
CA LYS A 25 11.10 -1.11 -1.07
C LYS A 25 10.69 -2.54 -1.44
N ALA A 26 9.65 -2.71 -2.27
CA ALA A 26 9.27 -4.01 -2.77
C ALA A 26 10.38 -4.61 -3.66
N THR A 27 10.98 -3.79 -4.52
CA THR A 27 12.11 -4.17 -5.37
C THR A 27 13.33 -4.57 -4.53
N ASP A 28 13.67 -3.78 -3.52
CA ASP A 28 14.78 -4.10 -2.60
C ASP A 28 14.58 -5.45 -1.93
N LEU A 29 13.36 -5.74 -1.43
CA LEU A 29 13.03 -7.03 -0.80
C LEU A 29 13.09 -8.19 -1.79
N LEU A 30 12.61 -8.02 -3.01
CA LEU A 30 12.67 -9.05 -4.06
C LEU A 30 14.12 -9.35 -4.46
N CYS A 31 14.94 -8.31 -4.64
CA CYS A 31 16.37 -8.47 -4.93
C CYS A 31 17.10 -9.17 -3.78
N GLU A 32 16.83 -8.77 -2.53
CA GLU A 32 17.40 -9.43 -1.35
C GLU A 32 16.99 -10.90 -1.28
N ALA A 33 15.69 -11.20 -1.40
CA ALA A 33 15.19 -12.56 -1.38
C ALA A 33 15.82 -13.42 -2.48
N SER A 34 16.05 -12.87 -3.68
CA SER A 34 16.72 -13.58 -4.77
C SER A 34 18.20 -13.90 -4.48
N ARG A 35 18.89 -13.05 -3.71
CA ARG A 35 20.30 -13.21 -3.35
C ARG A 35 20.49 -14.15 -2.16
N GLU A 36 19.60 -14.05 -1.18
CA GLU A 36 19.73 -14.68 0.15
C GLU A 36 18.84 -15.92 0.31
N ARG A 37 18.61 -16.69 -0.77
CA ARG A 37 17.80 -17.94 -0.75
C ARG A 37 16.43 -17.74 -0.09
N CYS A 38 15.73 -16.70 -0.52
CA CYS A 38 14.42 -16.26 -0.02
C CYS A 38 14.41 -15.70 1.41
N TRP A 39 15.56 -15.45 2.04
CA TRP A 39 15.59 -14.76 3.32
C TRP A 39 15.73 -13.25 3.15
N VAL A 40 15.04 -12.50 4.00
CA VAL A 40 15.18 -11.04 4.07
C VAL A 40 15.31 -10.60 5.52
N PRO A 41 15.99 -9.48 5.81
CA PRO A 41 15.98 -8.91 7.14
C PRO A 41 14.55 -8.59 7.59
N ALA A 42 14.13 -9.15 8.72
CA ALA A 42 12.80 -8.97 9.28
C ALA A 42 12.46 -7.49 9.50
N ARG A 43 13.46 -6.66 9.83
CA ARG A 43 13.31 -5.21 9.94
C ARG A 43 12.92 -4.54 8.62
N LYS A 44 13.48 -5.00 7.49
CA LYS A 44 13.10 -4.49 6.15
C LYS A 44 11.66 -4.90 5.81
N MET A 45 11.30 -6.15 6.10
CA MET A 45 9.92 -6.65 5.91
C MET A 45 8.92 -5.88 6.78
N ALA A 46 9.22 -5.64 8.07
CA ALA A 46 8.38 -4.86 8.97
C ALA A 46 8.19 -3.41 8.49
N ALA A 47 9.27 -2.75 8.05
CA ALA A 47 9.22 -1.40 7.51
C ALA A 47 8.37 -1.33 6.23
N PHE A 48 8.39 -2.38 5.41
CA PHE A 48 7.56 -2.50 4.23
C PHE A 48 6.08 -2.70 4.59
N ASN A 49 5.76 -3.63 5.50
CA ASN A 49 4.40 -3.85 5.99
C ASN A 49 3.79 -2.55 6.56
N GLY A 50 4.54 -1.80 7.37
CA GLY A 50 4.09 -0.50 7.89
C GLY A 50 3.83 0.54 6.78
N LEU A 51 4.65 0.54 5.73
CA LEU A 51 4.43 1.41 4.57
C LEU A 51 3.12 1.05 3.84
N CYS A 52 2.92 -0.24 3.58
CA CYS A 52 1.75 -0.77 2.88
C CYS A 52 0.44 -0.57 3.67
N GLN A 53 0.47 -0.72 5.00
CA GLN A 53 -0.68 -0.38 5.85
C GLN A 53 -1.08 1.09 5.74
N SER A 54 -0.10 1.99 5.68
CA SER A 54 -0.39 3.43 5.61
C SER A 54 -1.14 3.84 4.33
N VAL A 55 -1.17 2.98 3.31
CA VAL A 55 -1.85 3.22 2.04
C VAL A 55 -3.11 2.37 1.84
N TYR A 56 -3.43 1.48 2.79
CA TYR A 56 -4.58 0.58 2.73
C TYR A 56 -5.91 1.29 2.49
N LEU A 57 -6.12 2.47 3.09
CA LEU A 57 -7.35 3.23 2.93
C LEU A 57 -7.64 3.63 1.47
N ALA A 58 -6.61 3.90 0.67
CA ALA A 58 -6.74 4.29 -0.73
C ALA A 58 -6.68 3.10 -1.70
N VAL A 59 -6.20 1.95 -1.24
CA VAL A 59 -6.00 0.73 -2.05
C VAL A 59 -6.66 -0.45 -1.35
N PRO A 60 -7.98 -0.68 -1.51
CA PRO A 60 -8.69 -1.75 -0.79
C PRO A 60 -8.10 -3.15 -1.00
N ALA A 61 -7.61 -3.43 -2.21
CA ALA A 61 -6.97 -4.70 -2.56
C ALA A 61 -5.68 -4.98 -1.76
N ALA A 62 -5.04 -3.95 -1.19
CA ALA A 62 -3.81 -4.07 -0.41
C ALA A 62 -3.90 -5.07 0.75
N ARG A 63 -5.09 -5.26 1.35
CA ARG A 63 -5.26 -6.20 2.47
C ARG A 63 -4.93 -7.63 2.08
N LEU A 64 -5.31 -8.05 0.87
CA LEU A 64 -5.07 -9.41 0.37
C LEU A 64 -3.57 -9.66 0.23
N TYR A 65 -2.85 -8.69 -0.35
CA TYR A 65 -1.41 -8.75 -0.59
C TYR A 65 -0.55 -8.34 0.62
N LEU A 66 -1.17 -8.09 1.77
CA LEU A 66 -0.47 -7.83 3.03
C LEU A 66 -0.50 -9.06 3.93
N GLN A 67 -1.54 -9.89 3.81
CA GLN A 67 -1.81 -10.98 4.75
C GLN A 67 -0.63 -11.96 4.84
N GLU A 68 -0.12 -12.44 3.72
CA GLU A 68 1.02 -13.36 3.71
C GLU A 68 2.31 -12.68 4.22
N LEU A 69 2.52 -11.41 3.86
CA LEU A 69 3.68 -10.65 4.33
C LEU A 69 3.67 -10.45 5.85
N TYR A 70 2.49 -10.41 6.46
CA TYR A 70 2.33 -10.43 7.92
C TYR A 70 2.66 -11.78 8.52
N PHE A 71 2.18 -12.87 7.92
CA PHE A 71 2.50 -14.23 8.39
C PHE A 71 4.00 -14.52 8.31
N VAL A 72 4.64 -14.19 7.19
CA VAL A 72 6.10 -14.31 7.02
C VAL A 72 6.86 -13.53 8.10
N LEU A 73 6.37 -12.34 8.48
CA LEU A 73 6.99 -11.55 9.54
C LEU A 73 6.72 -12.13 10.94
N ALA A 74 5.53 -12.71 11.16
CA ALA A 74 5.17 -13.35 12.42
C ALA A 74 5.98 -14.63 12.66
N GLU A 75 6.27 -15.39 11.60
CA GLU A 75 7.04 -16.64 11.63
C GLU A 75 8.56 -16.42 11.50
N LYS A 76 9.03 -15.16 11.59
CA LYS A 76 10.44 -14.82 11.45
C LYS A 76 11.32 -15.63 12.42
N ARG A 77 12.53 -15.97 11.97
CA ARG A 77 13.54 -16.65 12.80
C ARG A 77 14.68 -15.68 13.11
N GLY A 78 14.78 -15.27 14.37
CA GLY A 78 15.72 -14.23 14.79
C GLY A 78 15.50 -12.91 14.04
N TRP A 79 16.50 -12.52 13.26
CA TRP A 79 16.52 -11.30 12.45
C TRP A 79 16.10 -11.50 11.00
N GLY A 80 15.84 -12.74 10.57
CA GLY A 80 15.46 -13.09 9.20
C GLY A 80 14.00 -13.51 9.09
N ALA A 81 13.36 -13.15 7.99
CA ALA A 81 12.05 -13.65 7.58
C ALA A 81 12.20 -14.39 6.25
N ASN A 82 11.59 -15.57 6.13
CA ASN A 82 11.64 -16.35 4.90
C ASN A 82 10.46 -15.98 3.99
N VAL A 83 10.75 -15.48 2.81
CA VAL A 83 9.78 -15.08 1.80
C VAL A 83 9.25 -16.34 1.11
N THR A 84 8.02 -16.71 1.44
CA THR A 84 7.31 -17.79 0.76
C THR A 84 7.03 -17.44 -0.70
N ARG A 85 6.63 -18.42 -1.51
CA ARG A 85 6.22 -18.19 -2.89
C ARG A 85 5.05 -17.20 -2.99
N GLN A 86 4.09 -17.27 -2.06
CA GLN A 86 2.97 -16.35 -2.00
C GLN A 86 3.44 -14.93 -1.65
N ALA A 87 4.32 -14.79 -0.64
CA ALA A 87 4.89 -13.50 -0.26
C ALA A 87 5.68 -12.86 -1.41
N PHE A 88 6.38 -13.67 -2.21
CA PHE A 88 7.06 -13.19 -3.40
C PHE A 88 6.09 -12.61 -4.44
N GLY A 89 4.98 -13.31 -4.70
CA GLY A 89 3.90 -12.82 -5.56
C GLY A 89 3.26 -11.53 -5.05
N ASP A 90 3.07 -11.43 -3.73
CA ASP A 90 2.54 -10.23 -3.09
C ASP A 90 3.51 -9.04 -3.24
N LEU A 91 4.81 -9.25 -3.01
CA LEU A 91 5.84 -8.23 -3.25
C LEU A 91 5.88 -7.79 -4.72
N GLU A 92 5.72 -8.70 -5.67
CA GLU A 92 5.60 -8.35 -7.08
C GLU A 92 4.37 -7.51 -7.38
N TRP A 93 3.22 -7.85 -6.78
CA TRP A 93 2.01 -7.05 -6.93
C TRP A 93 2.22 -5.62 -6.42
N TRP A 94 2.82 -5.49 -5.23
CA TRP A 94 3.15 -4.18 -4.66
C TRP A 94 4.14 -3.38 -5.50
N ARG A 95 5.13 -4.04 -6.10
CA ARG A 95 6.03 -3.41 -7.06
C ARG A 95 5.25 -2.86 -8.26
N ARG A 96 4.28 -3.60 -8.79
CA ARG A 96 3.51 -3.17 -9.97
C ARG A 96 2.43 -2.13 -9.65
N LEU A 97 2.10 -1.89 -8.37
CA LEU A 97 1.06 -0.94 -7.96
C LEU A 97 1.28 0.48 -8.52
N ARG A 98 2.54 0.91 -8.65
CA ARG A 98 2.91 2.22 -9.24
C ARG A 98 2.32 2.43 -10.63
N ASP A 99 2.33 1.38 -11.44
CA ASP A 99 1.93 1.45 -12.85
C ASP A 99 0.43 1.11 -13.05
N GLN A 100 -0.27 0.71 -11.97
CA GLN A 100 -1.67 0.27 -12.00
C GLN A 100 -2.60 1.31 -11.35
N CYS A 101 -2.90 2.39 -12.08
CA CYS A 101 -3.80 3.44 -11.61
C CYS A 101 -5.19 2.95 -11.16
N LYS A 102 -5.66 1.80 -11.69
CA LYS A 102 -6.98 1.22 -11.36
C LYS A 102 -7.17 0.87 -9.88
N TRP A 103 -6.09 0.60 -9.15
CA TRP A 103 -6.15 0.24 -7.73
C TRP A 103 -5.94 1.43 -6.80
N ASN A 104 -5.48 2.57 -7.33
CA ASN A 104 -5.18 3.76 -6.56
C ASN A 104 -6.34 4.75 -6.60
N GLY A 105 -7.30 4.57 -5.69
CA GLY A 105 -8.47 5.42 -5.63
C GLY A 105 -9.62 4.74 -4.90
N ARG A 106 -9.99 5.29 -3.75
CA ARG A 106 -11.21 4.88 -3.03
C ARG A 106 -12.15 6.06 -2.90
N LYS A 107 -13.40 5.91 -3.34
CA LYS A 107 -14.46 6.90 -3.10
C LYS A 107 -14.74 7.00 -1.60
N ILE A 108 -14.77 8.22 -1.09
CA ILE A 108 -14.97 8.55 0.33
C ILE A 108 -16.47 8.57 0.69
N GLY A 109 -17.31 8.95 -0.27
CA GLY A 109 -18.76 9.10 -0.10
C GLY A 109 -19.36 9.90 -1.25
N ARG A 110 -20.68 10.11 -1.26
CA ARG A 110 -21.38 10.88 -2.32
C ARG A 110 -20.75 12.28 -2.44
N ARG A 111 -20.61 12.74 -3.70
CA ARG A 111 -20.17 14.10 -4.05
C ARG A 111 -20.93 15.10 -3.15
N PRO A 112 -20.27 16.09 -2.53
CA PRO A 112 -21.00 17.11 -1.80
C PRO A 112 -21.94 17.79 -2.79
N ILE A 113 -23.24 17.52 -2.64
CA ILE A 113 -24.27 18.26 -3.36
C ILE A 113 -24.07 19.70 -2.89
N ARG A 114 -23.84 20.63 -3.81
CA ARG A 114 -23.87 22.06 -3.50
C ARG A 114 -25.26 22.35 -2.93
N ALA A 115 -25.40 22.31 -1.61
CA ALA A 115 -26.59 22.81 -0.95
C ALA A 115 -26.60 24.32 -1.23
N LYS A 116 -27.48 24.76 -2.14
CA LYS A 116 -27.77 26.19 -2.26
C LYS A 116 -28.51 26.57 -0.98
N LEU A 117 -27.80 27.18 -0.04
CA LEU A 117 -28.43 27.83 1.10
C LEU A 117 -29.32 28.94 0.54
N HIS A 118 -30.64 28.74 0.56
CA HIS A 118 -31.57 29.85 0.42
C HIS A 118 -31.55 30.62 1.73
N THR A 119 -30.69 31.63 1.83
CA THR A 119 -30.87 32.67 2.85
C THR A 119 -32.07 33.50 2.44
N LYS A 120 -33.21 33.29 3.11
CA LYS A 120 -34.29 34.27 3.10
C LYS A 120 -33.73 35.52 3.77
N SER A 121 -33.45 36.53 2.96
CA SER A 121 -33.21 37.89 3.45
C SER A 121 -34.58 38.42 3.87
N GLY A 122 -34.78 38.57 5.18
CA GLY A 122 -35.92 39.29 5.75
C GLY A 122 -35.62 40.77 5.86
#